data_AF-A0A7V7UBQ7-F1
#
_entry.id   AF-A0A7V7UBQ7-F1
#
_cell.length_a   1.000
_cell.length_b   1.000
_cell.length_c   1.000
_cell.angle_alpha   90.00
_cell.angle_beta   90.00
_cell.angle_gamma   90.00
#
_symmetry.space_group_name_H-M   'P 1'
#
loop_
_entity.id
_entity.type
_entity.pdbx_description
1 polymer ?
#
loop_
_entity_poly.entity_id
_entity_poly.type
_entity_poly.pdbx_seq_one_letter_code
_entity_poly.pdbx_strand_id
1 'polypeptide(L)'
;MRDIKIKGDNNGAITDYSGATIGTIINTNTDSREISVKFAKNETSIKDIIKEKIIELLIGTAFSGLSYIVKIILDKNNFNLGVTFFILFILLFFVIIAFVFIYSSVTDIIKSLFLNKQGRFTEFQSKKEAISVAYEEITSMLSSKDASYKSLKEYRNVGKLYKNIDGIIYQIKGCKCPFCESEPIGNMNFLYNKYYKRYELVCNEQSLHKLEFDFKKKI
;
A
#
# COMPACT_ATOMS: atom_id res chain seq x y z
N MET A 1 -40.71 -7.88 -11.59
CA MET A 1 -39.49 -8.61 -11.99
C MET A 1 -38.75 -7.75 -13.01
N ARG A 2 -37.53 -7.30 -12.72
CA ARG A 2 -36.71 -6.57 -13.71
C ARG A 2 -35.70 -7.54 -14.29
N ASP A 3 -35.88 -7.85 -15.57
CA ASP A 3 -34.93 -8.63 -16.36
C ASP A 3 -33.66 -7.82 -16.60
N ILE A 4 -32.58 -8.20 -15.94
CA ILE A 4 -31.24 -7.73 -16.30
C ILE A 4 -30.75 -8.62 -17.44
N LYS A 5 -30.90 -8.12 -18.67
CA LYS A 5 -30.29 -8.71 -19.87
C LYS A 5 -28.76 -8.64 -19.72
N ILE A 6 -28.14 -9.74 -19.31
CA ILE A 6 -26.71 -9.96 -19.52
C ILE A 6 -26.53 -10.23 -21.01
N LYS A 7 -26.19 -9.19 -21.79
CA LYS A 7 -25.73 -9.38 -23.17
C LYS A 7 -24.25 -9.75 -23.11
N GLY A 8 -23.97 -11.02 -23.39
CA GLY A 8 -22.64 -11.46 -23.73
C GLY A 8 -22.23 -10.86 -25.07
N ASP A 9 -21.06 -10.23 -25.07
CA ASP A 9 -20.33 -9.94 -26.30
C ASP A 9 -19.04 -10.76 -26.27
N ASN A 10 -19.11 -11.88 -26.97
CA ASN A 10 -18.08 -12.90 -27.05
C ASN A 10 -17.01 -12.46 -28.06
N ASN A 11 -16.07 -11.61 -27.64
CA ASN A 11 -14.81 -11.45 -28.37
C ASN A 11 -13.84 -12.57 -27.97
N GLY A 12 -14.09 -13.79 -28.44
CA GLY A 12 -13.08 -14.84 -28.67
C GLY A 12 -12.04 -15.13 -27.58
N ALA A 13 -12.30 -14.77 -26.32
CA ALA A 13 -11.38 -15.03 -25.23
C ALA A 13 -11.64 -16.46 -24.76
N ILE A 14 -10.88 -17.41 -25.31
CA ILE A 14 -10.65 -18.70 -24.67
C ILE A 14 -10.24 -18.39 -23.23
N THR A 15 -11.14 -18.64 -22.29
CA THR A 15 -10.85 -18.55 -20.86
C THR A 15 -9.93 -19.70 -20.52
N ASP A 16 -8.65 -19.41 -20.63
CA ASP A 16 -7.60 -20.27 -20.16
C ASP A 16 -7.62 -20.29 -18.62
N TYR A 17 -8.25 -21.33 -18.06
CA TYR A 17 -8.27 -21.59 -16.61
C TYR A 17 -6.90 -22.05 -16.07
N SER A 18 -5.84 -22.08 -16.90
CA SER A 18 -4.48 -22.43 -16.46
C SER A 18 -3.75 -21.29 -15.72
N GLY A 19 -4.34 -20.09 -15.67
CA GLY A 19 -3.78 -18.95 -14.95
C GLY A 19 -4.15 -18.97 -13.46
N ALA A 20 -3.25 -19.47 -12.61
CA ALA A 20 -3.38 -19.51 -11.16
C ALA A 20 -4.16 -18.31 -10.57
N THR A 21 -5.30 -18.61 -9.94
CA THR A 21 -6.27 -17.64 -9.42
C THR A 21 -5.70 -16.92 -8.20
N ILE A 22 -5.54 -15.59 -8.32
CA ILE A 22 -4.89 -14.75 -7.30
C ILE A 22 -5.82 -14.47 -6.11
N GLY A 23 -7.14 -14.59 -6.30
CA GLY A 23 -8.20 -14.42 -5.31
C GLY A 23 -9.57 -14.35 -6.00
N THR A 24 -10.65 -14.35 -5.22
CA THR A 24 -12.01 -14.10 -5.75
C THR A 24 -12.43 -12.68 -5.49
N ILE A 25 -13.14 -12.11 -6.46
CA ILE A 25 -13.72 -10.79 -6.34
C ILE A 25 -15.22 -10.91 -6.09
N ILE A 26 -15.68 -10.27 -5.02
CA ILE A 26 -17.10 -10.23 -4.65
C ILE A 26 -17.61 -8.81 -4.85
N ASN A 27 -18.69 -8.67 -5.64
CA ASN A 27 -19.39 -7.40 -5.78
C ASN A 27 -20.11 -7.07 -4.46
N THR A 28 -19.84 -5.90 -3.89
CA THR A 28 -20.48 -5.46 -2.65
C THR A 28 -21.87 -4.84 -2.86
N ASN A 29 -22.25 -4.51 -4.09
CA ASN A 29 -23.47 -3.77 -4.40
C ASN A 29 -24.65 -4.64 -4.88
N THR A 30 -24.41 -5.89 -5.26
CA THR A 30 -25.44 -6.85 -5.71
C THR A 30 -25.02 -8.25 -5.31
N ASP A 31 -25.90 -8.98 -4.61
CA ASP A 31 -25.76 -10.38 -4.16
C ASP A 31 -24.61 -11.16 -4.82
N SER A 32 -23.46 -11.17 -4.15
CA SER A 32 -22.47 -12.27 -4.10
C SER A 32 -22.10 -12.98 -5.42
N ARG A 33 -22.23 -12.32 -6.57
CA ARG A 33 -21.74 -12.86 -7.85
C ARG A 33 -20.24 -12.69 -7.90
N GLU A 34 -19.53 -13.80 -8.07
CA GLU A 34 -18.10 -13.79 -8.37
C GLU A 34 -17.89 -13.12 -9.73
N ILE A 35 -17.02 -12.12 -9.76
CA ILE A 35 -16.63 -11.46 -11.00
C ILE A 35 -15.23 -11.95 -11.38
N SER A 36 -15.11 -12.55 -12.56
CA SER A 36 -13.82 -12.86 -13.15
C SER A 36 -13.15 -11.57 -13.57
N VAL A 37 -12.05 -11.20 -12.90
CA VAL A 37 -11.24 -10.06 -13.30
C VAL A 37 -9.78 -10.49 -13.43
N LYS A 38 -9.15 -10.07 -14.53
CA LYS A 38 -7.73 -10.30 -14.75
C LYS A 38 -6.92 -9.23 -14.04
N PHE A 39 -6.21 -9.64 -12.98
CA PHE A 39 -5.30 -8.76 -12.27
C PHE A 39 -4.05 -8.44 -13.08
N ALA A 40 -3.65 -7.17 -13.05
CA ALA A 40 -2.31 -6.78 -13.44
C ALA A 40 -1.32 -7.31 -12.39
N LYS A 41 -0.47 -8.26 -12.81
CA LYS A 41 0.55 -8.89 -11.98
C LYS A 41 1.91 -8.85 -12.67
N ASN A 42 2.95 -8.67 -11.88
CA ASN A 42 4.33 -8.84 -12.33
C ASN A 42 4.97 -9.95 -11.51
N GLU A 43 5.62 -10.89 -12.18
CA GLU A 43 6.52 -11.82 -11.52
C GLU A 43 7.73 -11.06 -10.95
N THR A 44 8.17 -11.46 -9.77
CA THR A 44 9.30 -10.86 -9.07
C THR A 44 10.01 -11.91 -8.22
N SER A 45 11.26 -11.66 -7.86
CA SER A 45 11.99 -12.49 -6.90
C SER A 45 12.05 -11.84 -5.52
N ILE A 46 12.24 -12.65 -4.47
CA ILE A 46 12.53 -12.14 -3.11
C ILE A 46 13.77 -11.24 -3.13
N LYS A 47 14.78 -11.60 -3.94
CA LYS A 47 16.05 -10.86 -4.02
C LYS A 47 15.82 -9.43 -4.53
N ASP A 48 14.98 -9.26 -5.55
CA ASP A 48 14.68 -7.95 -6.12
C ASP A 48 13.89 -7.08 -5.14
N ILE A 49 12.93 -7.69 -4.44
CA ILE A 49 12.15 -7.03 -3.40
C ILE A 49 13.08 -6.55 -2.27
N ILE A 50 13.96 -7.43 -1.77
CA ILE A 50 14.91 -7.08 -0.69
C ILE A 50 15.88 -5.99 -1.18
N LYS A 51 16.39 -6.08 -2.41
CA LYS A 51 17.29 -5.07 -2.98
C LYS A 51 16.62 -3.69 -3.03
N GLU A 52 15.37 -3.62 -3.46
CA GLU A 52 14.60 -2.38 -3.43
C GLU A 52 14.52 -1.80 -2.01
N LYS A 53 14.24 -2.64 -1.00
CA LYS A 53 14.13 -2.20 0.40
C LYS A 53 15.46 -1.81 1.03
N ILE A 54 16.57 -2.44 0.63
CA ILE A 54 17.91 -1.99 1.05
C ILE A 54 18.19 -0.59 0.50
N ILE A 55 17.81 -0.29 -0.74
CA ILE A 55 17.98 1.06 -1.31
C ILE A 55 17.15 2.08 -0.52
N GLU A 56 15.90 1.76 -0.17
CA GLU A 56 15.06 2.63 0.67
C GLU A 56 15.68 2.86 2.07
N LEU A 57 16.28 1.83 2.67
CA LEU A 57 16.99 1.92 3.94
C LEU A 57 18.25 2.81 3.85
N LEU A 58 19.00 2.71 2.75
CA LEU A 58 20.17 3.55 2.50
C LEU A 58 19.77 5.02 2.36
N ILE A 59 18.65 5.32 1.67
CA ILE A 59 18.10 6.67 1.57
C ILE A 59 17.76 7.21 2.97
N GLY A 60 17.07 6.43 3.81
CA GLY A 60 16.76 6.82 5.18
C GLY A 60 18.01 7.12 6.00
N THR A 61 19.03 6.26 5.89
CA THR A 61 20.33 6.45 6.54
C THR A 61 21.04 7.71 6.07
N ALA A 62 20.99 8.02 4.78
CA ALA A 62 21.59 9.24 4.22
C ALA A 62 20.92 10.51 4.77
N PHE A 63 19.59 10.53 4.91
CA PHE A 63 18.88 11.64 5.56
C PHE A 63 19.28 11.81 7.03
N SER A 64 19.43 10.71 7.78
CA SER A 64 19.94 10.76 9.15
C SER A 64 21.36 11.36 9.21
N GLY A 65 22.24 10.96 8.28
CA GLY A 65 23.61 11.50 8.18
C GLY A 65 23.62 13.00 7.86
N LEU A 66 22.80 13.45 6.91
CA LEU A 66 22.63 14.87 6.59
C LEU A 66 22.11 15.66 7.79
N SER A 67 21.12 15.14 8.50
CA SER A 67 20.60 15.76 9.72
C SER A 67 21.70 15.91 10.79
N TYR A 68 22.58 14.93 10.93
CA TYR A 68 23.70 15.01 11.87
C TYR A 68 24.74 16.06 11.47
N ILE A 69 25.08 16.15 10.18
CA ILE A 69 25.99 17.18 9.66
C ILE A 69 25.41 18.58 9.88
N VAL A 70 24.14 18.79 9.57
CA VAL A 70 23.46 20.08 9.77
C VAL A 70 23.43 20.46 11.26
N LYS A 71 23.25 19.49 12.16
CA LYS A 71 23.37 19.73 13.61
C LYS A 71 24.78 20.20 14.00
N ILE A 72 25.83 19.56 13.50
CA ILE A 72 27.22 20.00 13.77
C ILE A 72 27.46 21.44 13.28
N ILE A 73 26.92 21.80 12.12
CA ILE A 73 27.05 23.16 11.58
C ILE A 73 26.32 24.16 12.48
N LEU A 74 25.14 23.79 13.01
CA LEU A 74 24.38 24.61 13.94
C LEU A 74 25.15 24.81 15.26
N ASP A 75 25.73 23.75 15.82
CA ASP A 75 26.48 23.81 17.08
C ASP A 75 27.78 24.63 16.97
N LYS A 76 28.39 24.70 15.78
CA LYS A 76 29.65 25.42 15.55
C LYS A 76 29.50 26.89 15.20
N ASN A 77 28.32 27.33 14.75
CA ASN A 77 28.11 28.68 14.25
C ASN A 77 27.11 29.43 15.13
N ASN A 78 27.42 30.69 15.44
CA ASN A 78 26.51 31.57 16.15
C ASN A 78 25.54 32.23 15.17
N PHE A 79 24.51 31.50 14.76
CA PHE A 79 23.43 32.05 13.93
C PHE A 79 22.46 32.91 14.76
N ASN A 80 21.85 33.89 14.10
CA ASN A 80 20.73 34.64 14.68
C ASN A 80 19.55 33.71 14.99
N LEU A 81 18.80 34.03 16.04
CA LEU A 81 17.71 33.21 16.57
C LEU A 81 16.71 32.72 15.49
N GLY A 82 16.30 33.61 14.58
CA GLY A 82 15.36 33.25 13.50
C GLY A 82 15.92 32.22 12.52
N VAL A 83 17.21 32.29 12.20
CA VAL A 83 17.91 31.34 11.33
C VAL A 83 18.06 29.99 12.04
N THR A 84 18.39 30.01 13.33
CA THR A 84 18.47 28.81 14.19
C THR A 84 17.13 28.06 14.21
N PHE A 85 16.01 28.76 14.43
CA PHE A 85 14.68 28.13 14.40
C PHE A 85 14.34 27.53 13.03
N PHE A 86 14.68 28.23 11.94
CA PHE A 86 14.45 27.72 10.59
C PHE A 86 15.26 26.44 10.31
N ILE A 87 16.54 26.41 10.71
CA ILE A 87 17.39 25.22 10.56
C ILE A 87 16.87 24.06 11.42
N LEU A 88 16.43 24.32 12.65
CA LEU A 88 15.83 23.29 13.52
C LEU A 88 14.56 22.69 12.92
N PHE A 89 13.73 23.50 12.25
CA PHE A 89 12.56 23.00 11.54
C PHE A 89 12.94 22.08 10.37
N ILE A 90 13.96 22.44 9.59
CA ILE A 90 14.49 21.59 8.51
C ILE A 90 15.05 20.27 9.07
N LEU A 91 15.80 20.34 10.18
CA LEU A 91 16.33 19.17 10.87
C LEU A 91 15.21 18.21 11.29
N LEU A 92 14.15 18.73 11.90
CA LEU A 92 12.99 17.94 12.28
C LEU A 92 12.37 17.23 11.07
N PHE A 93 12.24 17.93 9.94
CA PHE A 93 11.72 17.34 8.70
C PHE A 93 12.58 16.18 8.18
N PHE A 94 13.91 16.33 8.18
CA PHE A 94 14.82 15.24 7.78
C PHE A 94 14.75 14.05 8.72
N VAL A 95 14.65 14.27 10.03
CA VAL A 95 14.50 13.18 11.01
C VAL A 95 13.19 12.40 10.77
N ILE A 96 12.08 13.09 10.51
CA ILE A 96 10.79 12.45 10.23
C ILE A 96 10.87 11.60 8.95
N ILE A 97 11.44 12.15 7.87
CA ILE A 97 11.63 11.40 6.62
C ILE A 97 12.50 10.17 6.86
N ALA A 98 13.65 10.33 7.52
CA ALA A 98 14.55 9.23 7.80
C ALA A 98 13.86 8.11 8.59
N PHE A 99 13.12 8.46 9.64
CA PHE A 99 12.37 7.51 10.45
C PHE A 99 11.35 6.73 9.61
N VAL A 100 10.55 7.41 8.78
CA VAL A 100 9.55 6.78 7.90
C VAL A 100 10.20 5.78 6.94
N PHE A 101 11.31 6.16 6.30
CA PHE A 101 12.02 5.27 5.37
C PHE A 101 12.65 4.06 6.08
N ILE A 102 13.31 4.27 7.21
CA ILE A 102 13.96 3.18 7.96
C ILE A 102 12.91 2.21 8.50
N TYR A 103 11.88 2.71 9.20
CA TYR A 103 10.84 1.88 9.80
C TYR A 103 10.07 1.07 8.75
N SER A 104 9.64 1.72 7.66
CA SER A 104 8.91 1.03 6.58
C SER A 104 9.79 -0.02 5.89
N SER A 105 11.07 0.27 5.65
CA SER A 105 11.98 -0.67 4.99
C SER A 105 12.26 -1.89 5.85
N VAL A 106 12.50 -1.71 7.17
CA VAL A 106 12.76 -2.83 8.09
C VAL A 106 11.54 -3.76 8.19
N THR A 107 10.34 -3.19 8.36
CA THR A 107 9.11 -3.99 8.44
C THR A 107 8.83 -4.73 7.13
N ASP A 108 9.05 -4.10 5.98
CA ASP A 108 8.90 -4.72 4.66
C ASP A 108 9.95 -5.80 4.39
N ILE A 109 11.21 -5.65 4.84
CA ILE A 109 12.23 -6.71 4.74
C ILE A 109 11.81 -7.94 5.53
N ILE A 110 11.37 -7.76 6.79
CA ILE A 110 10.89 -8.88 7.62
C ILE A 110 9.73 -9.60 6.93
N LYS A 111 8.75 -8.84 6.43
CA LYS A 111 7.62 -9.36 5.65
C LYS A 111 8.07 -10.10 4.38
N SER A 112 9.09 -9.60 3.69
CA SER A 112 9.67 -10.22 2.49
C SER A 112 10.24 -11.60 2.77
N LEU A 113 10.91 -11.78 3.91
CA LEU A 113 11.46 -13.08 4.29
C LEU A 113 10.36 -14.14 4.46
N PHE A 114 9.20 -13.72 4.95
CA PHE A 114 8.06 -14.61 5.10
C PHE A 114 7.33 -14.95 3.80
N LEU A 115 7.52 -14.18 2.71
CA LEU A 115 6.92 -14.47 1.39
C LEU A 115 7.43 -15.78 0.76
N ASN A 116 8.51 -16.37 1.29
CA ASN A 116 9.02 -17.64 0.80
C ASN A 116 8.06 -18.83 1.06
N LYS A 117 7.09 -18.67 1.97
CA LYS A 117 6.07 -19.70 2.21
C LYS A 117 5.02 -19.69 1.10
N GLN A 118 4.76 -20.85 0.49
CA GLN A 118 3.71 -21.01 -0.52
C GLN A 118 2.34 -20.54 -0.01
N GLY A 119 1.56 -19.91 -0.90
CA GLY A 119 0.23 -19.37 -0.59
C GLY A 119 0.24 -18.10 0.26
N ARG A 120 1.41 -17.60 0.69
CA ARG A 120 1.50 -16.41 1.54
C ARG A 120 1.15 -15.16 0.75
N PHE A 121 0.12 -14.47 1.22
CA PHE A 121 -0.19 -13.09 0.83
C PHE A 121 0.44 -12.13 1.84
N THR A 122 1.06 -11.05 1.37
CA THR A 122 1.70 -10.06 2.24
C THR A 122 1.55 -8.65 1.66
N GLU A 123 1.09 -7.75 2.51
CA GLU A 123 1.01 -6.32 2.23
C GLU A 123 2.24 -5.60 2.78
N PHE A 124 2.87 -4.81 1.91
CA PHE A 124 3.94 -3.89 2.29
C PHE A 124 3.35 -2.57 2.72
N GLN A 125 4.03 -1.89 3.62
CA GLN A 125 3.50 -0.66 4.20
C GLN A 125 3.46 0.46 3.13
N SER A 126 2.33 1.16 3.03
CA SER A 126 2.26 2.37 2.21
C SER A 126 3.07 3.48 2.89
N LYS A 127 3.94 4.18 2.15
CA LYS A 127 4.68 5.34 2.68
C LYS A 127 3.74 6.43 3.19
N LYS A 128 2.61 6.64 2.50
CA LYS A 128 1.57 7.58 2.94
C LYS A 128 0.98 7.18 4.30
N GLU A 129 0.77 5.89 4.49
CA GLU A 129 0.29 5.35 5.77
C GLU A 129 1.39 5.39 6.85
N ALA A 130 2.65 5.16 6.49
CA ALA A 130 3.77 5.27 7.42
C ALA A 130 3.94 6.72 7.93
N ILE A 131 3.73 7.72 7.06
CA ILE A 131 3.72 9.13 7.47
C ILE A 131 2.56 9.41 8.43
N SER A 132 1.35 8.92 8.15
CA SER A 132 0.22 9.15 9.06
C SER A 132 0.44 8.49 10.41
N VAL A 133 1.00 7.28 10.45
CA VAL A 133 1.38 6.60 11.71
C VAL A 133 2.46 7.39 12.45
N ALA A 134 3.52 7.85 11.76
CA ALA A 134 4.58 8.64 12.39
C ALA A 134 4.04 9.96 12.97
N TYR A 135 3.12 10.63 12.26
CA TYR A 135 2.47 11.83 12.76
C TYR A 135 1.60 11.56 13.99
N GLU A 136 0.82 10.47 13.99
CA GLU A 136 0.02 10.04 15.14
C GLU A 136 0.91 9.75 16.35
N GLU A 137 2.04 9.07 16.16
CA GLU A 137 3.01 8.74 17.22
C GLU A 137 3.72 9.98 17.80
N ILE A 138 4.13 10.93 16.95
CA ILE A 138 4.74 12.18 17.42
C ILE A 138 3.72 13.01 18.21
N THR A 139 2.47 13.06 17.72
CA THR A 139 1.39 13.81 18.38
C THR A 139 1.04 13.20 19.73
N SER A 140 1.05 11.86 19.84
CA SER A 140 0.79 11.16 21.10
C SER A 140 1.91 11.38 22.12
N MET A 141 3.18 11.44 21.68
CA MET A 141 4.31 11.78 22.57
C MET A 141 4.26 13.22 23.10
N LEU A 142 3.72 14.16 22.31
CA LEU A 142 3.59 15.58 22.70
C LEU A 142 2.32 15.87 23.52
N SER A 143 1.32 15.00 23.48
CA SER A 143 0.04 15.18 24.16
C SER A 143 0.00 14.33 25.43
N SER A 144 -0.02 14.96 26.61
CA SER A 144 -0.13 14.29 27.92
C SER A 144 -1.51 13.67 28.22
N LYS A 145 -2.40 13.62 27.22
CA LYS A 145 -3.73 13.01 27.36
C LYS A 145 -3.79 11.78 26.50
N ASP A 146 -4.46 10.74 27.03
CA ASP A 146 -4.91 9.51 26.37
C ASP A 146 -5.70 9.81 25.08
N ALA A 147 -5.01 10.34 24.07
CA ALA A 147 -5.60 10.76 22.84
C ALA A 147 -5.69 9.53 21.96
N SER A 148 -6.81 8.82 22.12
CA SER A 148 -7.42 7.96 21.10
C SER A 148 -7.79 8.78 19.86
N TYR A 149 -6.81 9.48 19.28
CA TYR A 149 -6.87 10.14 17.98
C TYR A 149 -6.38 9.16 16.92
N LYS A 150 -6.74 7.88 17.04
CA LYS A 150 -6.54 6.93 15.95
C LYS A 150 -7.52 7.36 14.87
N SER A 151 -7.01 8.00 13.82
CA SER A 151 -7.86 8.59 12.80
C SER A 151 -8.84 7.53 12.27
N LEU A 152 -10.12 7.78 12.49
CA LEU A 152 -11.27 6.93 12.19
C LEU A 152 -11.55 6.91 10.67
N LYS A 153 -10.49 7.01 9.84
CA LYS A 153 -10.59 6.82 8.40
C LYS A 153 -10.98 5.37 8.15
N GLU A 154 -12.17 5.18 7.59
CA GLU A 154 -12.72 3.87 7.22
C GLU A 154 -11.74 3.06 6.36
N TYR A 155 -10.97 3.76 5.52
CA TYR A 155 -9.98 3.16 4.63
C TYR A 155 -8.54 3.51 4.99
N ARG A 156 -7.68 2.52 4.82
CA ARG A 156 -6.23 2.61 4.90
C ARG A 156 -5.62 2.44 3.51
N ASN A 157 -4.62 3.26 3.18
CA ASN A 157 -3.85 3.04 1.96
C ASN A 157 -2.98 1.80 2.12
N VAL A 158 -3.01 0.91 1.13
CA VAL A 158 -2.10 -0.23 1.09
C VAL A 158 -0.88 0.10 0.26
N GLY A 159 0.27 -0.49 0.60
CA GLY A 159 1.46 -0.42 -0.22
C GLY A 159 1.43 -1.44 -1.34
N LYS A 160 2.59 -1.98 -1.69
CA LYS A 160 2.67 -3.09 -2.66
C LYS A 160 2.10 -4.36 -2.05
N LEU A 161 1.31 -5.09 -2.82
CA LEU A 161 0.78 -6.40 -2.43
C LEU A 161 1.53 -7.50 -3.15
N TYR A 162 1.93 -8.54 -2.43
CA TYR A 162 2.61 -9.71 -2.97
C TYR A 162 1.88 -10.99 -2.58
N LYS A 163 1.85 -11.95 -3.50
CA LYS A 163 1.37 -13.32 -3.22
C LYS A 163 2.34 -14.33 -3.80
N ASN A 164 2.71 -15.32 -2.99
CA ASN A 164 3.43 -16.49 -3.46
C ASN A 164 2.41 -17.53 -3.94
N ILE A 165 2.47 -17.86 -5.22
CA ILE A 165 1.64 -18.87 -5.86
C ILE A 165 2.58 -19.93 -6.42
N ASP A 166 2.50 -21.14 -5.87
CA ASP A 166 3.29 -22.30 -6.29
C ASP A 166 4.81 -22.05 -6.35
N GLY A 167 5.33 -21.23 -5.43
CA GLY A 167 6.74 -20.87 -5.35
C GLY A 167 7.14 -19.65 -6.17
N ILE A 168 6.25 -19.13 -7.01
CA ILE A 168 6.46 -17.91 -7.80
C ILE A 168 5.82 -16.72 -7.09
N ILE A 169 6.57 -15.63 -6.94
CA ILE A 169 6.08 -14.42 -6.25
C ILE A 169 5.55 -13.44 -7.28
N TYR A 170 4.31 -13.03 -7.09
CA TYR A 170 3.66 -12.03 -7.92
C TYR A 170 3.40 -10.75 -7.12
N GLN A 171 3.80 -9.62 -7.69
CA GLN A 171 3.31 -8.31 -7.25
C GLN A 171 1.93 -8.07 -7.87
N ILE A 172 0.91 -7.87 -7.05
CA ILE A 172 -0.47 -7.60 -7.47
C ILE A 172 -0.67 -6.08 -7.48
N LYS A 173 -0.99 -5.50 -8.64
CA LYS A 173 -1.11 -4.04 -8.81
C LYS A 173 -2.55 -3.54 -8.76
N GLY A 174 -3.50 -4.35 -9.21
CA GLY A 174 -4.91 -3.97 -9.34
C GLY A 174 -5.50 -4.53 -10.62
N CYS A 175 -6.60 -3.94 -11.10
CA CYS A 175 -7.25 -4.35 -12.34
C CYS A 175 -7.96 -3.15 -13.00
N LYS A 176 -8.38 -3.31 -14.26
CA LYS A 176 -9.34 -2.37 -14.85
C LYS A 176 -10.70 -2.52 -14.19
N CYS A 177 -11.46 -1.44 -14.10
CA CYS A 177 -12.79 -1.44 -13.52
C CYS A 177 -13.76 -2.18 -14.45
N PRO A 178 -14.41 -3.27 -14.01
CA PRO A 178 -15.38 -4.00 -14.82
C PRO A 178 -16.74 -3.28 -14.92
N PHE A 179 -16.94 -2.21 -14.14
CA PHE A 179 -18.20 -1.47 -14.05
C PHE A 179 -18.18 -0.12 -14.79
N CYS A 180 -17.01 0.36 -15.24
CA CYS A 180 -16.96 1.60 -16.01
C CYS A 180 -17.54 1.34 -17.41
N GLU A 181 -18.66 1.99 -17.72
CA GLU A 181 -19.39 1.82 -18.97
C GLU A 181 -18.91 2.76 -20.09
N SER A 182 -18.18 3.83 -19.74
CA SER A 182 -17.70 4.86 -20.67
C SER A 182 -16.21 5.16 -20.48
N GLU A 183 -15.53 5.56 -21.55
CA GLU A 183 -14.13 6.00 -21.46
C GLU A 183 -14.01 7.34 -20.70
N PRO A 184 -12.95 7.51 -19.87
CA PRO A 184 -11.88 6.55 -19.63
C PRO A 184 -12.29 5.39 -18.71
N ILE A 185 -11.92 4.16 -19.08
CA ILE A 185 -12.09 3.00 -18.20
C ILE A 185 -11.13 3.14 -17.02
N GLY A 186 -11.70 3.31 -15.82
CA GLY A 186 -10.92 3.49 -14.60
C GLY A 186 -10.08 2.28 -14.19
N ASN A 187 -9.02 2.54 -13.45
CA ASN A 187 -8.22 1.53 -12.78
C ASN A 187 -8.68 1.38 -11.33
N MET A 188 -8.78 0.14 -10.87
CA MET A 188 -9.11 -0.18 -9.50
C MET A 188 -7.84 -0.43 -8.69
N ASN A 189 -7.67 0.34 -7.62
CA ASN A 189 -6.54 0.27 -6.72
C ASN A 189 -6.97 -0.35 -5.39
N PHE A 190 -6.07 -1.09 -4.75
CA PHE A 190 -6.35 -1.67 -3.45
C PHE A 190 -6.39 -0.62 -2.35
N LEU A 191 -7.32 -0.79 -1.43
CA LEU A 191 -7.43 -0.13 -0.13
C LEU A 191 -7.79 -1.18 0.91
N TYR A 192 -7.46 -0.92 2.17
CA TYR A 192 -7.85 -1.80 3.27
C TYR A 192 -8.96 -1.13 4.08
N ASN A 193 -10.14 -1.74 4.08
CA ASN A 193 -11.26 -1.27 4.89
C ASN A 193 -11.02 -1.70 6.35
N LYS A 194 -10.82 -0.73 7.25
CA LYS A 194 -10.54 -0.97 8.67
C LYS A 194 -11.76 -1.51 9.42
N TYR A 195 -12.97 -1.12 9.00
CA TYR A 195 -14.23 -1.54 9.63
C TYR A 195 -14.52 -3.02 9.35
N TYR A 196 -14.52 -3.41 8.08
CA TYR A 196 -14.79 -4.79 7.66
C TYR A 196 -13.54 -5.70 7.69
N LYS A 197 -12.35 -5.13 7.94
CA LYS A 197 -11.05 -5.86 7.97
C LYS A 197 -10.75 -6.65 6.70
N ARG A 198 -11.01 -6.05 5.54
CA ARG A 198 -10.86 -6.67 4.22
C ARG A 198 -10.16 -5.75 3.23
N TYR A 199 -9.60 -6.34 2.19
CA TYR A 199 -9.06 -5.59 1.06
C TYR A 199 -10.18 -5.31 0.07
N GLU A 200 -10.28 -4.06 -0.37
CA GLU A 200 -11.22 -3.62 -1.39
C GLU A 200 -10.46 -2.97 -2.53
N LEU A 201 -10.85 -3.29 -3.75
CA LEU A 201 -10.45 -2.59 -4.95
C LEU A 201 -11.44 -1.45 -5.17
N VAL A 202 -10.96 -0.23 -5.33
CA VAL A 202 -11.77 0.96 -5.54
C VAL A 202 -11.34 1.63 -6.84
N CYS A 203 -12.31 1.93 -7.70
CA CYS A 203 -12.05 2.62 -8.96
C CYS A 203 -11.62 4.08 -8.72
N ASN A 204 -10.65 4.54 -9.51
CA ASN A 204 -10.17 5.92 -9.48
C ASN A 204 -11.16 6.92 -10.11
N GLU A 205 -12.00 6.50 -11.06
CA GLU A 205 -12.98 7.36 -11.73
C GLU A 205 -14.32 7.43 -10.99
N GLN A 206 -14.75 6.32 -10.38
CA GLN A 206 -16.06 6.22 -9.70
C GLN A 206 -15.92 5.52 -8.34
N SER A 207 -15.99 6.29 -7.25
CA SER A 207 -15.77 5.79 -5.88
C SER A 207 -16.77 4.74 -5.40
N LEU A 208 -17.95 4.65 -6.05
CA LEU A 208 -18.98 3.64 -5.78
C LEU A 208 -18.64 2.26 -6.38
N HIS A 209 -17.71 2.21 -7.34
CA HIS A 209 -17.23 0.96 -7.93
C HIS A 209 -16.22 0.33 -6.98
N LYS A 210 -16.71 -0.60 -6.16
CA LYS A 210 -15.93 -1.32 -5.15
C LYS A 210 -16.06 -2.82 -5.35
N LEU A 211 -14.96 -3.52 -5.10
CA LEU A 211 -14.85 -4.96 -5.25
C LEU A 211 -14.08 -5.51 -4.05
N GLU A 212 -14.64 -6.46 -3.31
CA GLU A 212 -13.92 -7.13 -2.25
C GLU A 212 -12.89 -8.09 -2.83
N PHE A 213 -11.67 -8.09 -2.30
CA PHE A 213 -10.60 -9.01 -2.68
C PHE A 213 -10.37 -10.05 -1.59
N ASP A 214 -10.82 -11.28 -1.85
CA ASP A 214 -10.54 -12.42 -0.99
C ASP A 214 -9.23 -13.11 -1.40
N PHE A 215 -8.20 -12.93 -0.57
CA PHE A 215 -6.88 -13.53 -0.74
C PHE A 215 -6.74 -14.92 -0.11
N LYS A 216 -7.71 -15.35 0.73
CA LYS A 216 -7.68 -16.58 1.52
C LYS A 216 -8.28 -17.79 0.81
N LYS A 217 -9.08 -17.61 -0.25
CA LYS A 217 -9.52 -18.76 -1.05
C LYS A 217 -8.29 -19.52 -1.55
N LYS A 218 -8.21 -20.77 -1.12
CA LYS A 218 -7.20 -21.74 -1.52
C LYS A 218 -7.33 -21.99 -3.02
N ILE A 219 -6.17 -22.07 -3.67
CA ILE A 219 -5.98 -22.75 -4.95
C ILE A 219 -6.17 -24.24 -4.69
#